data_AF-A0A7C4D2L4-F1
#
_entry.id   AF-A0A7C4D2L4-F1
#
_cell.length_a   1.000
_cell.length_b   1.000
_cell.length_c   1.000
_cell.angle_alpha   90.00
_cell.angle_beta   90.00
_cell.angle_gamma   90.00
#
_symmetry.space_group_name_H-M   'P 1'
#
loop_
_entity.id
_entity.type
_entity.pdbx_description
1 polymer ?
#
loop_
_entity_poly.entity_id
_entity_poly.type
_entity_poly.pdbx_seq_one_letter_code
_entity_poly.pdbx_strand_id
1 'polypeptide(L)'
;MLYGLVLICLELIGFTAFLYTALRFLQIYREIGGDELALAFLSFMFLSLSQLCVLLSILSSDIRIATALYVATATTAIASFTIMILQRHIENKMYIMMPTILLILVPDIVAGLLSSYVAIEAKRSIRLFLLMLSLSYYLRALAVVASVEFTPILLLISESVRSTSAVALAVHNSLKVSRLWAES
;
A
#
# COMPACT_ATOMS: atom_id res chain seq x y z
N MET A 1 14.84 -17.99 -12.26
CA MET A 1 13.77 -18.81 -11.65
C MET A 1 13.59 -18.50 -10.16
N LEU A 2 14.65 -18.59 -9.33
CA LEU A 2 14.55 -18.29 -7.88
C LEU A 2 14.00 -16.90 -7.57
N TYR A 3 14.49 -15.87 -8.28
CA TYR A 3 14.03 -14.47 -8.12
C TYR A 3 12.51 -14.31 -8.26
N GLY A 4 11.94 -14.84 -9.35
CA GLY A 4 10.50 -14.73 -9.60
C GLY A 4 9.66 -15.45 -8.55
N LEU A 5 10.12 -16.60 -8.06
CA LEU A 5 9.45 -17.32 -6.97
C LEU A 5 9.47 -16.52 -5.66
N VAL A 6 10.60 -15.89 -5.32
CA VAL A 6 10.70 -15.05 -4.11
C VAL A 6 9.74 -13.87 -4.20
N LEU A 7 9.67 -13.17 -5.34
CA LEU A 7 8.72 -12.09 -5.53
C LEU A 7 7.27 -12.58 -5.40
N ILE A 8 6.89 -13.68 -6.06
CA ILE A 8 5.55 -14.26 -5.93
C ILE A 8 5.18 -14.51 -4.47
N CYS A 9 6.09 -15.09 -3.68
CA CYS A 9 5.87 -15.31 -2.25
C CYS A 9 5.69 -14.00 -1.49
N LEU A 10 6.53 -12.99 -1.73
CA LEU A 10 6.44 -11.69 -1.07
C LEU A 10 5.11 -10.98 -1.39
N GLU A 11 4.68 -11.03 -2.64
CA GLU A 11 3.42 -10.44 -3.11
C GLU A 11 2.21 -11.15 -2.49
N LEU A 12 2.22 -12.48 -2.42
CA LEU A 12 1.16 -13.25 -1.76
C LEU A 12 1.07 -12.95 -0.26
N ILE A 13 2.21 -12.86 0.42
CA ILE A 13 2.27 -12.49 1.84
C ILE A 13 1.76 -11.05 2.05
N GLY A 14 2.19 -10.11 1.20
CA GLY A 14 1.76 -8.72 1.26
C GLY A 14 0.26 -8.57 0.99
N PHE A 15 -0.24 -9.24 -0.06
CA PHE A 15 -1.65 -9.30 -0.42
C PHE A 15 -2.51 -9.78 0.75
N THR A 16 -2.15 -10.93 1.33
CA THR A 16 -2.91 -11.53 2.45
C THR A 16 -2.87 -10.66 3.70
N ALA A 17 -1.73 -10.05 4.02
CA ALA A 17 -1.60 -9.17 5.18
C ALA A 17 -2.43 -7.88 5.06
N PHE A 18 -2.43 -7.25 3.87
CA PHE A 18 -3.30 -6.09 3.63
C PHE A 18 -4.78 -6.46 3.59
N LEU A 19 -5.12 -7.58 2.96
CA LEU A 19 -6.51 -8.07 2.94
C LEU A 19 -7.01 -8.37 4.35
N TYR A 20 -6.20 -9.03 5.17
CA TYR A 20 -6.51 -9.26 6.58
C TYR A 20 -6.77 -7.94 7.31
N THR A 21 -5.88 -6.95 7.14
CA THR A 21 -6.04 -5.63 7.77
C THR A 21 -7.33 -4.95 7.33
N ALA A 22 -7.66 -5.00 6.03
CA ALA A 22 -8.92 -4.48 5.49
C ALA A 22 -10.13 -5.15 6.15
N LEU A 23 -10.16 -6.49 6.15
CA LEU A 23 -11.27 -7.25 6.75
C LEU A 23 -11.43 -6.96 8.25
N ARG A 24 -10.34 -6.71 8.98
CA ARG A 24 -10.41 -6.28 10.38
C ARG A 24 -11.08 -4.91 10.53
N PHE A 25 -10.74 -3.94 9.68
CA PHE A 25 -11.45 -2.65 9.69
C PHE A 25 -12.93 -2.79 9.34
N LEU A 26 -13.29 -3.68 8.40
CA LEU A 26 -14.68 -3.96 8.06
C LEU A 26 -15.45 -4.60 9.24
N GLN A 27 -14.83 -5.52 9.97
CA GLN A 27 -15.42 -6.13 11.16
C GLN A 27 -15.70 -5.05 12.22
N ILE A 28 -14.71 -4.24 12.56
CA ILE A 28 -14.85 -3.17 13.56
C ILE A 28 -15.89 -2.13 13.10
N TYR A 29 -15.92 -1.79 11.81
CA TYR A 29 -16.94 -0.91 11.24
C TYR A 29 -18.36 -1.46 11.41
N ARG A 30 -18.57 -2.78 11.23
CA ARG A 30 -19.88 -3.41 11.44
C ARG A 30 -20.33 -3.38 12.90
N GLU A 31 -19.39 -3.40 13.84
CA GLU A 31 -19.67 -3.40 15.28
C GLU A 31 -19.90 -1.99 15.84
N ILE A 32 -19.03 -1.04 15.48
CA ILE A 32 -18.97 0.30 16.11
C ILE A 32 -19.54 1.39 15.19
N GLY A 33 -19.59 1.15 13.88
CA GLY A 33 -19.93 2.17 12.88
C GLY A 33 -18.82 3.21 12.69
N GLY A 34 -19.06 4.19 11.80
CA GLY A 34 -18.17 5.34 11.58
C GLY A 34 -17.48 5.35 10.21
N ASP A 35 -17.61 6.46 9.50
CA ASP A 35 -17.11 6.64 8.13
C ASP A 35 -15.60 6.47 8.02
N GLU A 36 -14.85 6.84 9.07
CA GLU A 36 -13.41 6.67 9.13
C GLU A 36 -12.96 5.20 8.99
N LEU A 37 -13.68 4.27 9.61
CA LEU A 37 -13.36 2.84 9.54
C LEU A 37 -13.69 2.26 8.16
N ALA A 38 -14.77 2.75 7.52
CA ALA A 38 -15.12 2.37 6.16
C ALA A 38 -14.07 2.86 5.15
N LEU A 39 -13.55 4.09 5.31
CA LEU A 39 -12.47 4.62 4.47
C LEU A 39 -11.13 3.93 4.73
N ALA A 40 -10.84 3.56 5.97
CA ALA A 40 -9.68 2.72 6.29
C ALA A 40 -9.77 1.35 5.62
N PHE A 41 -10.92 0.67 5.71
CA PHE A 41 -11.19 -0.56 4.98
C PHE A 41 -10.94 -0.41 3.48
N LEU A 42 -11.53 0.62 2.86
CA LEU A 42 -11.39 0.85 1.42
C LEU A 42 -9.93 1.12 1.02
N SER A 43 -9.19 1.88 1.82
CA SER A 43 -7.77 2.14 1.59
C SER A 43 -6.95 0.84 1.60
N PHE A 44 -7.13 -0.01 2.62
CA PHE A 44 -6.41 -1.28 2.71
C PHE A 44 -6.85 -2.30 1.65
N MET A 45 -8.10 -2.24 1.18
CA MET A 45 -8.54 -3.01 0.01
C MET A 45 -7.77 -2.60 -1.25
N PHE A 46 -7.57 -1.30 -1.48
CA PHE A 46 -6.77 -0.82 -2.61
C PHE A 46 -5.28 -1.19 -2.49
N LEU A 47 -4.69 -1.19 -1.29
CA LEU A 47 -3.33 -1.70 -1.08
C LEU A 47 -3.20 -3.21 -1.32
N SER A 48 -4.23 -3.98 -0.93
CA SER A 48 -4.29 -5.40 -1.25
C SER A 48 -4.41 -5.62 -2.77
N LEU A 49 -5.28 -4.86 -3.45
CA LEU A 49 -5.41 -4.92 -4.91
C LEU A 49 -4.10 -4.52 -5.61
N SER A 50 -3.35 -3.56 -5.07
CA SER A 50 -2.02 -3.18 -5.57
C SER A 50 -1.05 -4.36 -5.58
N GLN A 51 -0.98 -5.16 -4.50
CA GLN A 51 -0.17 -6.39 -4.45
C GLN A 51 -0.65 -7.44 -5.46
N LEU A 52 -1.98 -7.60 -5.59
CA LEU A 52 -2.55 -8.52 -6.57
C LEU A 52 -2.17 -8.12 -8.01
N CYS A 53 -2.15 -6.83 -8.33
CA CYS A 53 -1.72 -6.34 -9.64
C CYS A 53 -0.26 -6.70 -9.93
N VAL A 54 0.66 -6.56 -8.96
CA VAL A 54 2.07 -6.97 -9.14
C VAL A 54 2.18 -8.48 -9.31
N LEU A 55 1.49 -9.25 -8.47
CA LEU A 55 1.48 -10.71 -8.57
C LEU A 55 1.04 -11.17 -9.97
N LEU A 56 -0.08 -10.63 -10.47
CA LEU A 56 -0.58 -10.92 -11.81
C LEU A 56 0.38 -10.42 -12.90
N SER A 57 1.07 -9.30 -12.68
CA SER A 57 2.09 -8.80 -13.60
C SER A 57 3.26 -9.78 -13.72
N ILE A 58 3.67 -10.44 -12.63
CA ILE A 58 4.78 -11.40 -12.63
C ILE A 58 4.35 -12.72 -13.32
N LEU A 59 3.09 -13.13 -13.14
CA LEU A 59 2.56 -14.36 -13.72
C LEU A 59 2.16 -14.23 -15.19
N SER A 60 1.94 -13.01 -15.67
CA SER A 60 1.54 -12.75 -17.06
C SER A 60 2.67 -13.07 -18.04
N SER A 61 2.39 -13.90 -19.04
CA SER A 61 3.31 -14.17 -20.16
C SER A 61 3.31 -13.06 -21.21
N ASP A 62 2.23 -12.29 -21.33
CA ASP A 62 2.13 -11.15 -22.24
C ASP A 62 2.72 -9.89 -21.58
N ILE A 63 3.72 -9.30 -22.23
CA ILE A 63 4.42 -8.08 -21.80
C ILE A 63 3.46 -6.90 -21.68
N ARG A 64 2.49 -6.74 -22.59
CA ARG A 64 1.54 -5.62 -22.57
C ARG A 64 0.65 -5.68 -21.34
N ILE A 65 0.16 -6.89 -21.02
CA ILE A 65 -0.66 -7.13 -19.84
C ILE A 65 0.17 -6.94 -18.57
N ALA A 66 1.40 -7.46 -18.55
CA ALA A 66 2.32 -7.28 -17.41
C ALA A 66 2.58 -5.80 -17.13
N THR A 67 2.93 -5.00 -18.15
CA THR A 67 3.16 -3.56 -17.98
C THR A 67 1.90 -2.82 -17.52
N ALA A 68 0.72 -3.14 -18.07
CA ALA A 68 -0.54 -2.53 -17.65
C ALA A 68 -0.83 -2.81 -16.16
N LEU A 69 -0.63 -4.06 -15.71
CA LEU A 69 -0.78 -4.46 -14.32
C LEU A 69 0.27 -3.80 -13.40
N TYR A 70 1.50 -3.64 -13.87
CA TYR A 70 2.53 -2.91 -13.14
C TYR A 70 2.13 -1.45 -12.90
N VAL A 71 1.59 -0.75 -13.91
CA VAL A 71 1.07 0.62 -13.76
C VAL A 71 -0.16 0.65 -12.84
N ALA A 72 -1.07 -0.32 -12.97
CA ALA A 72 -2.25 -0.43 -12.11
C ALA A 72 -1.88 -0.59 -10.62
N THR A 73 -0.74 -1.22 -10.32
CA THR A 73 -0.20 -1.32 -8.95
C THR A 73 -0.03 0.04 -8.30
N ALA A 74 0.68 0.95 -8.97
CA ALA A 74 0.92 2.29 -8.42
C ALA A 74 -0.37 3.10 -8.37
N THR A 75 -1.24 2.95 -9.36
CA THR A 75 -2.52 3.69 -9.46
C THR A 75 -3.48 3.30 -8.32
N THR A 76 -3.57 2.02 -8.00
CA THR A 76 -4.35 1.52 -6.85
C THR A 76 -3.74 1.97 -5.52
N ALA A 77 -2.42 2.01 -5.40
CA ALA A 77 -1.75 2.58 -4.22
C ALA A 77 -2.04 4.07 -4.03
N ILE A 78 -1.98 4.87 -5.11
CA ILE A 78 -2.35 6.29 -5.11
C ILE A 78 -3.79 6.48 -4.62
N ALA A 79 -4.74 5.67 -5.13
CA ALA A 79 -6.13 5.71 -4.69
C ALA A 79 -6.24 5.44 -3.18
N SER A 80 -5.55 4.41 -2.67
CA SER A 80 -5.49 4.14 -1.23
C SER A 80 -5.01 5.35 -0.42
N PHE A 81 -3.85 5.90 -0.76
CA PHE A 81 -3.29 7.01 0.02
C PHE A 81 -4.13 8.27 -0.07
N THR A 82 -4.77 8.52 -1.21
CA THR A 82 -5.73 9.60 -1.36
C THR A 82 -6.91 9.44 -0.40
N ILE A 83 -7.46 8.23 -0.27
CA ILE A 83 -8.54 7.94 0.68
C ILE A 83 -8.07 8.14 2.12
N MET A 84 -6.85 7.69 2.47
CA MET A 84 -6.27 7.90 3.80
C MET A 84 -6.06 9.40 4.12
N ILE A 85 -5.75 10.23 3.12
CA ILE A 85 -5.68 11.69 3.28
C ILE A 85 -7.07 12.27 3.52
N LEU A 86 -8.04 11.88 2.68
CA LEU A 86 -9.42 12.33 2.78
C LEU A 86 -10.01 12.00 4.16
N GLN A 87 -9.76 10.79 4.68
CA GLN A 87 -10.18 10.35 6.02
C GLN A 87 -9.80 11.36 7.11
N ARG A 88 -8.63 11.99 7.01
CA ARG A 88 -8.14 12.93 8.03
C ARG A 88 -8.64 14.36 7.88
N HIS A 89 -9.21 14.69 6.73
CA HIS A 89 -9.63 16.05 6.39
C HIS A 89 -11.15 16.17 6.24
N ILE A 90 -11.93 15.16 6.62
CA ILE A 90 -13.41 15.16 6.51
C ILE A 90 -14.04 16.35 7.25
N GLU A 91 -13.43 16.85 8.32
CA GLU A 91 -13.91 18.02 9.05
C GLU A 91 -13.60 19.36 8.35
N ASN A 92 -12.56 19.42 7.53
CA ASN A 92 -12.19 20.60 6.77
C ASN A 92 -12.70 20.48 5.34
N LYS A 93 -13.89 21.05 5.08
CA LYS A 93 -14.50 21.25 3.74
C LYS A 93 -13.64 22.15 2.84
N MET A 94 -12.40 21.77 2.52
CA MET A 94 -11.56 22.48 1.58
C MET A 94 -11.10 21.57 0.44
N TYR A 95 -11.70 21.88 -0.72
CA TYR A 95 -11.16 21.71 -2.07
C TYR A 95 -10.51 20.36 -2.40
N ILE A 96 -11.36 19.44 -2.85
CA ILE A 96 -10.98 18.32 -3.70
C ILE A 96 -10.59 18.90 -5.06
N MET A 97 -9.37 19.39 -5.18
CA MET A 97 -8.76 19.69 -6.48
C MET A 97 -7.28 19.34 -6.42
N MET A 98 -6.98 18.04 -6.39
CA MET A 98 -5.76 17.49 -6.98
C MET A 98 -5.94 15.97 -7.11
N PRO A 99 -6.13 15.47 -8.34
CA PRO A 99 -5.06 14.61 -8.84
C PRO A 99 -4.76 14.84 -10.32
N THR A 100 -5.02 16.03 -10.87
CA THR A 100 -4.76 16.30 -12.30
C THR A 100 -3.29 16.65 -12.59
N ILE A 101 -2.53 17.18 -11.62
CA ILE A 101 -1.10 17.54 -11.83
C ILE A 101 -0.14 16.35 -11.60
N LEU A 102 -0.59 15.28 -10.93
CA LEU A 102 0.24 14.12 -10.65
C LEU A 102 0.39 13.15 -11.85
N LEU A 103 -0.29 13.41 -12.96
CA LEU A 103 -0.29 12.59 -14.18
C LEU A 103 0.98 12.72 -15.04
N ILE A 104 1.91 13.63 -14.68
CA ILE A 104 3.18 13.83 -15.41
C ILE A 104 4.37 13.12 -14.72
N LEU A 105 4.19 12.63 -13.49
CA LEU A 105 5.23 11.94 -12.71
C LEU A 105 5.12 10.42 -12.84
N VAL A 106 6.24 9.72 -12.69
CA VAL A 106 6.27 8.25 -12.56
C VAL A 106 5.30 7.85 -11.43
N PRO A 107 4.27 7.02 -11.69
CA PRO A 107 3.21 6.71 -10.71
C PRO A 107 3.73 6.26 -9.34
N ASP A 108 4.84 5.52 -9.30
CA ASP A 108 5.49 5.10 -8.05
C ASP A 108 6.01 6.29 -7.22
N ILE A 109 6.53 7.37 -7.84
CA ILE A 109 6.95 8.58 -7.11
C ILE A 109 5.75 9.23 -6.44
N VAL A 110 4.63 9.30 -7.14
CA VAL A 110 3.38 9.87 -6.62
C VAL A 110 2.87 9.06 -5.43
N ALA A 111 2.85 7.73 -5.56
CA ALA A 111 2.48 6.84 -4.45
C ALA A 111 3.41 7.04 -3.24
N GLY A 112 4.72 7.19 -3.47
CA GLY A 112 5.70 7.48 -2.43
C GLY A 112 5.46 8.82 -1.72
N LEU A 113 5.18 9.89 -2.47
CA LEU A 113 4.89 11.22 -1.92
C LEU A 113 3.61 11.23 -1.08
N LEU A 114 2.52 10.64 -1.60
CA LEU A 114 1.26 10.55 -0.87
C LEU A 114 1.41 9.70 0.39
N SER A 115 2.09 8.55 0.31
CA SER A 115 2.40 7.72 1.48
C SER A 115 3.20 8.50 2.53
N SER A 116 4.20 9.30 2.12
CA SER A 116 4.99 10.12 3.04
C SER A 116 4.14 11.20 3.72
N TYR A 117 3.25 11.85 2.97
CA TYR A 117 2.33 12.83 3.52
C TYR A 117 1.38 12.19 4.55
N VAL A 118 0.78 11.04 4.21
CA VAL A 118 -0.05 10.26 5.15
C VAL A 118 0.77 9.85 6.39
N ALA A 119 2.06 9.53 6.24
CA ALA A 119 2.91 9.16 7.37
C ALA A 119 3.19 10.33 8.33
N ILE A 120 3.45 11.53 7.81
CA ILE A 120 3.71 12.74 8.62
C ILE A 120 2.52 13.02 9.53
N GLU A 121 1.33 13.00 8.95
CA GLU A 121 0.06 13.25 9.64
C GLU A 121 -0.34 12.06 10.56
N ALA A 122 0.33 10.90 10.48
CA ALA A 122 -0.10 9.69 11.18
C ALA A 122 0.33 9.71 12.65
N LYS A 123 -0.45 9.01 13.48
CA LYS A 123 -0.03 8.65 14.85
C LYS A 123 1.30 7.89 14.81
N ARG A 124 2.15 8.12 15.83
CA ARG A 124 3.50 7.52 15.93
C ARG A 124 3.50 6.00 15.76
N SER A 125 2.45 5.31 16.20
CA SER A 125 2.32 3.85 16.12
C SER A 125 2.22 3.30 14.70
N ILE A 126 1.69 4.08 13.75
CA ILE A 126 1.44 3.65 12.36
C ILE A 126 2.38 4.35 11.37
N ARG A 127 2.96 5.49 11.78
CA ARG A 127 3.86 6.32 10.99
C ARG A 127 5.02 5.52 10.40
N LEU A 128 5.67 4.68 11.20
CA LEU A 128 6.85 3.93 10.74
C LEU A 128 6.52 2.96 9.60
N PHE A 129 5.36 2.28 9.66
CA PHE A 129 4.91 1.39 8.59
C PHE A 129 4.62 2.16 7.29
N LEU A 130 3.99 3.34 7.40
CA LEU A 130 3.73 4.19 6.24
C LEU A 130 5.02 4.76 5.63
N LEU A 131 6.00 5.13 6.45
CA LEU A 131 7.32 5.55 5.95
C LEU A 131 8.05 4.42 5.24
N MET A 132 7.95 3.18 5.73
CA MET A 132 8.50 2.02 5.04
C MET A 132 7.78 1.76 3.71
N LEU A 133 6.45 1.93 3.65
CA LEU A 133 5.71 1.88 2.39
C LEU A 133 6.15 2.97 1.41
N SER A 134 6.37 4.20 1.89
CA SER A 134 6.94 5.28 1.05
C SER A 134 8.29 4.88 0.48
N LEU A 135 9.18 4.34 1.32
CA LEU A 135 10.50 3.87 0.89
C LEU A 135 10.39 2.81 -0.20
N SER A 136 9.47 1.85 -0.07
CA SER A 136 9.21 0.85 -1.11
C SER A 136 8.86 1.51 -2.45
N TYR A 137 7.91 2.45 -2.48
CA TYR A 137 7.53 3.12 -3.73
C TYR A 137 8.67 3.97 -4.33
N TYR A 138 9.48 4.63 -3.51
CA TYR A 138 10.68 5.32 -4.01
C TYR A 138 11.69 4.34 -4.60
N LEU A 139 11.91 3.18 -3.99
CA LEU A 139 12.80 2.15 -4.54
C LEU A 139 12.30 1.61 -5.89
N ARG A 140 10.97 1.43 -6.05
CA ARG A 140 10.36 1.09 -7.36
C ARG A 140 10.59 2.18 -8.40
N ALA A 141 10.38 3.43 -8.03
CA ALA A 141 10.65 4.56 -8.92
C ALA A 141 12.13 4.63 -9.34
N LEU A 142 13.05 4.40 -8.40
CA LEU A 142 14.48 4.32 -8.71
C LEU A 142 14.82 3.14 -9.62
N ALA A 143 14.13 2.00 -9.48
CA ALA A 143 14.34 0.84 -10.33
C ALA A 143 14.01 1.09 -11.82
N VAL A 144 13.09 2.02 -12.11
CA VAL A 144 12.72 2.43 -13.48
C VAL A 144 13.85 3.18 -14.18
N VAL A 145 14.67 3.92 -13.43
CA VAL A 145 15.77 4.74 -13.97
C VAL A 145 17.16 4.13 -13.76
N ALA A 146 17.24 3.04 -12.99
CA ALA A 146 18.48 2.32 -12.74
C ALA A 146 18.96 1.53 -13.96
N SER A 147 20.23 1.13 -13.96
CA SER A 147 20.73 0.20 -14.98
C SER A 147 20.07 -1.18 -14.82
N VAL A 148 20.03 -1.93 -15.93
CA VAL A 148 19.41 -3.27 -16.03
C VAL A 148 19.94 -4.23 -14.96
N GLU A 149 21.18 -4.06 -14.53
CA GLU A 149 21.82 -4.89 -13.50
C GLU A 149 21.27 -4.62 -12.09
N PHE A 150 20.90 -3.38 -11.78
CA PHE A 150 20.40 -2.98 -10.46
C PHE A 150 18.88 -3.05 -10.31
N THR A 151 18.13 -2.97 -11.42
CA THR A 151 16.66 -3.02 -11.41
C THR A 151 16.09 -4.22 -10.62
N PRO A 152 16.56 -5.48 -10.82
CA PRO A 152 16.01 -6.62 -10.10
C PRO A 152 16.24 -6.53 -8.58
N ILE A 153 17.40 -6.02 -8.17
CA ILE A 153 17.78 -5.87 -6.76
C ILE A 153 16.89 -4.81 -6.09
N LEU A 154 16.72 -3.65 -6.73
CA LEU A 154 15.88 -2.57 -6.22
C LEU A 154 14.41 -2.99 -6.09
N LEU A 155 13.89 -3.72 -7.07
CA LEU A 155 12.54 -4.29 -7.01
C LEU A 155 12.42 -5.30 -5.86
N LEU A 156 13.38 -6.22 -5.70
CA LEU A 156 13.34 -7.21 -4.61
C LEU A 156 13.33 -6.55 -3.23
N ILE A 157 14.20 -5.56 -3.02
CA ILE A 157 14.25 -4.81 -1.75
C ILE A 157 12.93 -4.05 -1.56
N SER A 158 12.43 -3.39 -2.59
CA SER A 158 11.16 -2.68 -2.53
C SER A 158 10.00 -3.60 -2.11
N GLU A 159 9.85 -4.75 -2.75
CA GLU A 159 8.76 -5.67 -2.44
C GLU A 159 8.94 -6.34 -1.07
N SER A 160 10.18 -6.60 -0.66
CA SER A 160 10.48 -7.07 0.69
C SER A 160 10.06 -6.05 1.74
N VAL A 161 10.37 -4.77 1.54
CA VAL A 161 9.96 -3.68 2.44
C VAL A 161 8.45 -3.55 2.46
N ARG A 162 7.78 -3.63 1.30
CA ARG A 162 6.32 -3.51 1.17
C ARG A 162 5.60 -4.64 1.92
N SER A 163 6.00 -5.88 1.66
CA SER A 163 5.44 -7.09 2.28
C SER A 163 5.68 -7.10 3.79
N THR A 164 6.90 -6.78 4.23
CA THR A 164 7.24 -6.68 5.66
C THR A 164 6.41 -5.62 6.37
N SER A 165 6.20 -4.46 5.74
CA SER A 165 5.36 -3.40 6.30
C SER A 165 3.90 -3.83 6.43
N ALA A 166 3.37 -4.55 5.43
CA ALA A 166 2.02 -5.09 5.46
C ALA A 166 1.84 -6.10 6.62
N VAL A 167 2.77 -7.04 6.77
CA VAL A 167 2.76 -8.03 7.84
C VAL A 167 2.88 -7.36 9.20
N ALA A 168 3.84 -6.45 9.37
CA ALA A 168 4.05 -5.75 10.64
C ALA A 168 2.80 -4.95 11.05
N LEU A 169 2.13 -4.31 10.09
CA LEU A 169 0.89 -3.60 10.33
C LEU A 169 -0.27 -4.54 10.70
N ALA A 170 -0.41 -5.66 10.00
CA ALA A 170 -1.41 -6.68 10.31
C ALA A 170 -1.25 -7.22 11.74
N VAL A 171 -0.01 -7.51 12.15
CA VAL A 171 0.33 -7.95 13.50
C VAL A 171 0.10 -6.84 14.53
N HIS A 172 0.46 -5.59 14.22
CA HIS A 172 0.20 -4.46 15.11
C HIS A 172 -1.30 -4.28 15.39
N ASN A 173 -2.13 -4.38 14.35
CA ASN A 173 -3.58 -4.26 14.48
C ASN A 173 -4.19 -5.44 15.24
N SER A 174 -3.70 -6.67 15.04
CA SER A 174 -4.21 -7.83 15.78
C SER A 174 -3.90 -7.75 17.28
N LEU A 175 -2.66 -7.39 17.64
CA LEU A 175 -2.23 -7.23 19.04
C LEU A 175 -2.93 -6.09 19.76
N LYS A 176 -3.24 -5.00 19.06
CA LYS A 176 -3.95 -3.87 19.67
C LYS A 176 -5.40 -4.24 20.01
N VAL A 177 -6.07 -4.98 19.13
CA VAL A 177 -7.44 -5.44 19.40
C VAL A 177 -7.49 -6.49 20.50
N SER A 178 -6.56 -7.44 20.55
CA SER A 178 -6.55 -8.46 21.60
C SER A 178 -6.37 -7.88 23.00
N ARG A 179 -5.64 -6.76 23.15
CA ARG A 179 -5.49 -6.07 24.44
C ARG A 179 -6.79 -5.39 24.90
N LEU A 180 -7.51 -4.73 23.97
CA LEU A 180 -8.78 -4.08 24.28
C LEU A 180 -9.83 -5.07 24.78
N TRP A 181 -9.79 -6.32 24.31
CA TRP A 181 -10.71 -7.39 24.71
C TRP A 181 -10.28 -8.14 25.96
N ALA A 182 -9.00 -8.04 26.35
CA ALA A 182 -8.50 -8.60 27.61
C ALA A 182 -8.76 -7.68 28.81
N GLU A 183 -9.05 -6.40 28.55
CA GLU A 183 -9.31 -5.36 29.55
C GLU A 183 -10.82 -5.07 29.75
N SER A 184 -11.70 -5.71 28.97
CA SER A 184 -13.17 -5.61 29.05
C SER A 184 -13.79 -6.81 29.77
#